data_AF-A0A8K0HLE7-F1
#
_entry.id   AF-A0A8K0HLE7-F1
#
_cell.length_a   1.000
_cell.length_b   1.000
_cell.length_c   1.000
_cell.angle_alpha   90.00
_cell.angle_beta   90.00
_cell.angle_gamma   90.00
#
_symmetry.space_group_name_H-M   'P 1'
#
loop_
_entity.id
_entity.type
_entity.pdbx_description
1 polymer ?
#
loop_
_entity_poly.entity_id
_entity_poly.type
_entity_poly.pdbx_seq_one_letter_code
_entity_poly.pdbx_strand_id
1 'polypeptide(L)'
;MMMMNLEALPEDCFARILSLTSPQDACRLSLVSSMVHSMADLDSVWEVFLPTDYKAIMSRLVTPVVFSSNKDLFMRLCTPRLIDGGRKIFSIEKSARNKCYVVGARELSITWATNPLYWIWTPLHGSRFAEVAELRTIWWLEICGTVNTQILSPKTVYVAYLIVKFAGRAYGLDTHPSEVSLQVGNVTSQGQVYLSHQAKKHALENAHSLSRLKASSRSKAYQGERQAICERRDGWIEIELGSFYNDGSDKEVKMCLKEVKGQHLKGGLIVEGIELRPKSVL
;
A
#
# COMPACT_ATOMS: atom_id res chain seq x y z
N MET A 1 50.14 -5.05 -1.70
CA MET A 1 48.66 -5.05 -1.68
C MET A 1 48.19 -5.04 -3.13
N MET A 2 47.83 -6.18 -3.69
CA MET A 2 47.28 -6.24 -5.05
C MET A 2 45.89 -5.59 -5.03
N MET A 3 45.73 -4.44 -5.68
CA MET A 3 44.40 -3.98 -6.09
C MET A 3 43.92 -4.95 -7.16
N MET A 4 42.90 -5.75 -6.86
CA MET A 4 42.18 -6.48 -7.89
C MET A 4 41.46 -5.46 -8.77
N ASN A 5 41.87 -5.36 -10.04
CA ASN A 5 41.13 -4.57 -11.02
C ASN A 5 39.80 -5.29 -11.26
N LEU A 6 38.69 -4.56 -11.15
CA LEU A 6 37.33 -5.09 -11.32
C LEU A 6 37.14 -5.68 -12.72
N GLU A 7 37.88 -5.17 -13.69
CA GLU A 7 37.94 -5.61 -15.10
C GLU A 7 38.66 -6.94 -15.31
N ALA A 8 39.35 -7.47 -14.29
CA ALA A 8 40.04 -8.76 -14.38
C ALA A 8 39.14 -9.96 -14.00
N LEU A 9 37.90 -9.73 -13.59
CA LEU A 9 36.94 -10.78 -13.25
C LEU A 9 36.26 -11.34 -14.52
N PRO A 10 36.02 -12.66 -14.62
CA PRO A 10 35.20 -13.22 -15.68
C PRO A 10 33.79 -12.61 -15.70
N GLU A 11 33.19 -12.56 -16.90
CA GLU A 11 31.94 -11.85 -17.08
C GLU A 11 30.80 -12.37 -16.18
N ASP A 12 30.71 -13.69 -16.06
CA ASP A 12 29.71 -14.37 -15.24
C ASP A 12 29.85 -14.06 -13.74
N CYS A 13 31.08 -13.95 -13.24
CA CYS A 13 31.34 -13.63 -11.84
C CYS A 13 30.85 -12.22 -11.50
N PHE A 14 31.09 -11.28 -12.41
CA PHE A 14 30.72 -9.90 -12.19
C PHE A 14 29.22 -9.65 -12.40
N ALA A 15 28.60 -10.28 -13.40
CA ALA A 15 27.13 -10.30 -13.54
C ALA A 15 26.48 -10.88 -12.27
N ARG A 16 27.05 -11.93 -11.69
CA ARG A 16 26.59 -12.48 -10.41
C ARG A 16 26.71 -11.46 -9.27
N ILE A 17 27.83 -10.76 -9.16
CA ILE A 17 28.01 -9.69 -8.16
C ILE A 17 26.94 -8.61 -8.33
N LEU A 18 26.74 -8.11 -9.56
CA LEU A 18 25.72 -7.10 -9.85
C LEU A 18 24.31 -7.57 -9.48
N SER A 19 23.97 -8.84 -9.74
CA SER A 19 22.66 -9.41 -9.40
C SER A 19 22.39 -9.48 -7.88
N LEU A 20 23.44 -9.39 -7.06
CA LEU A 20 23.34 -9.34 -5.59
C LEU A 20 23.24 -7.90 -5.05
N THR A 21 23.40 -6.90 -5.91
CA THR A 21 23.21 -5.47 -5.56
C THR A 21 21.75 -5.04 -5.71
N SER A 22 21.45 -3.77 -5.45
CA SER A 22 20.13 -3.21 -5.78
C SER A 22 20.05 -2.83 -7.27
N PRO A 23 18.85 -2.78 -7.88
CA PRO A 23 18.70 -2.31 -9.26
C PRO A 23 19.23 -0.88 -9.47
N GLN A 24 19.20 -0.04 -8.43
CA GLN A 24 19.75 1.30 -8.47
C GLN A 24 21.28 1.28 -8.48
N ASP A 25 21.89 0.41 -7.70
CA ASP A 25 23.35 0.27 -7.67
C ASP A 25 23.86 -0.34 -8.98
N ALA A 26 23.17 -1.33 -9.56
CA ALA A 26 23.49 -1.84 -10.88
C ALA A 26 23.48 -0.73 -11.95
N CYS A 27 22.46 0.15 -11.93
CA CYS A 27 22.41 1.33 -12.82
C CYS A 27 23.48 2.39 -12.53
N ARG A 28 23.98 2.50 -11.30
CA ARG A 28 25.06 3.43 -10.96
C ARG A 28 26.41 2.86 -11.38
N LEU A 29 26.63 1.57 -11.14
CA LEU A 29 27.84 0.87 -11.52
C LEU A 29 27.99 0.83 -13.04
N SER A 30 26.89 0.75 -13.80
CA SER A 30 26.92 0.81 -15.28
C SER A 30 27.57 2.09 -15.84
N LEU A 31 27.79 3.13 -15.03
CA LEU A 31 28.44 4.37 -15.45
C LEU A 31 29.97 4.34 -15.29
N VAL A 32 30.54 3.29 -14.68
CA VAL A 32 31.97 3.20 -14.37
C VAL A 32 32.82 2.94 -15.62
N SER A 33 32.38 2.02 -16.49
CA SER A 33 33.04 1.72 -17.77
C SER A 33 32.07 1.10 -18.76
N SER A 34 32.44 1.06 -20.06
CA SER A 34 31.62 0.43 -21.10
C SER A 34 31.43 -1.07 -20.89
N MET A 35 32.45 -1.76 -20.36
CA MET A 35 32.36 -3.17 -19.99
C MET A 35 31.32 -3.36 -18.89
N VAL A 36 31.42 -2.61 -17.78
CA VAL A 36 30.47 -2.68 -16.67
C VAL A 36 29.06 -2.31 -17.12
N HIS A 37 28.92 -1.34 -18.03
CA HIS A 37 27.65 -1.00 -18.64
C HIS A 37 26.99 -2.21 -19.32
N SER A 38 27.73 -2.89 -20.21
CA SER A 38 27.21 -4.04 -20.95
C SER A 38 26.76 -5.18 -20.03
N MET A 39 27.49 -5.38 -18.93
CA MET A 39 27.21 -6.44 -17.95
C MET A 39 26.03 -6.10 -17.04
N ALA A 40 25.91 -4.84 -16.64
CA ALA A 40 24.78 -4.37 -15.85
C ALA A 40 23.45 -4.43 -16.61
N ASP A 41 23.49 -4.46 -17.94
CA ASP A 41 22.32 -4.56 -18.80
C ASP A 41 21.96 -5.99 -19.21
N LEU A 42 22.73 -7.00 -18.75
CA LEU A 42 22.43 -8.41 -19.03
C LEU A 42 21.11 -8.86 -18.42
N ASP A 43 20.32 -9.59 -19.20
CA ASP A 43 19.03 -10.11 -18.75
C ASP A 43 19.14 -11.08 -17.57
N SER A 44 20.25 -11.79 -17.43
CA SER A 44 20.54 -12.67 -16.28
C SER A 44 20.65 -11.90 -14.96
N VAL A 45 21.12 -10.65 -15.00
CA VAL A 45 21.18 -9.75 -13.83
C VAL A 45 19.76 -9.30 -13.46
N TRP A 46 19.01 -8.82 -14.44
CA TRP A 46 17.66 -8.28 -14.22
C TRP A 46 16.61 -9.36 -13.93
N GLU A 47 16.82 -10.60 -14.39
CA GLU A 47 15.97 -11.74 -14.02
C GLU A 47 15.98 -11.99 -12.51
N VAL A 48 17.14 -11.81 -11.85
CA VAL A 48 17.24 -11.89 -10.38
C VAL A 48 16.48 -10.75 -9.71
N PHE A 49 16.42 -9.57 -10.32
CA PHE A 49 15.70 -8.42 -9.77
C PHE A 49 14.19 -8.54 -9.84
N LEU A 50 13.68 -9.25 -10.85
CA LEU A 50 12.26 -9.54 -10.99
C LEU A 50 11.77 -10.50 -9.88
N PRO A 51 10.48 -10.42 -9.49
CA PRO A 51 9.88 -11.44 -8.64
C PRO A 51 9.96 -12.81 -9.29
N THR A 52 10.21 -13.87 -8.53
CA THR A 52 10.32 -15.24 -9.08
C THR A 52 9.05 -15.71 -9.80
N ASP A 53 7.90 -15.15 -9.42
CA ASP A 53 6.58 -15.40 -10.00
C ASP A 53 6.19 -14.39 -11.11
N TYR A 54 7.12 -13.60 -11.65
CA TYR A 54 6.81 -12.54 -12.62
C TYR A 54 6.03 -13.04 -13.85
N LYS A 55 6.33 -14.25 -14.35
CA LYS A 55 5.62 -14.86 -15.49
C LYS A 55 4.14 -15.10 -15.18
N ALA A 56 3.83 -15.53 -13.96
CA ALA A 56 2.46 -15.71 -13.49
C ALA A 56 1.75 -14.36 -13.24
N ILE A 57 2.49 -13.33 -12.82
CA ILE A 57 1.95 -11.97 -12.71
C ILE A 57 1.62 -11.41 -14.11
N MET A 58 2.48 -11.67 -15.09
CA MET A 58 2.30 -11.21 -16.46
C MET A 58 1.04 -11.78 -17.12
N SER A 59 0.72 -13.06 -16.89
CA SER A 59 -0.49 -13.67 -17.44
C SER A 59 -1.79 -13.09 -16.85
N ARG A 60 -1.70 -12.38 -15.72
CA ARG A 60 -2.84 -11.76 -15.03
C ARG A 60 -3.06 -10.31 -15.42
N LEU A 61 -2.15 -9.71 -16.19
CA LEU A 61 -2.25 -8.31 -16.64
C LEU A 61 -3.48 -8.09 -17.52
N VAL A 62 -4.19 -6.99 -17.26
CA VAL A 62 -5.33 -6.58 -18.11
C VAL A 62 -4.85 -6.12 -19.49
N THR A 63 -3.74 -5.38 -19.52
CA THR A 63 -3.11 -4.92 -20.76
C THR A 63 -1.75 -5.59 -20.90
N PRO A 64 -1.53 -6.41 -21.93
CA PRO A 64 -0.24 -7.06 -22.16
C PRO A 64 0.91 -6.04 -22.23
N VAL A 65 2.05 -6.40 -21.66
CA VAL A 65 3.27 -5.59 -21.69
C VAL A 65 4.23 -6.20 -22.69
N VAL A 66 4.50 -5.47 -23.78
CA VAL A 66 5.57 -5.80 -24.73
C VAL A 66 6.88 -5.22 -24.18
N PHE A 67 7.96 -5.98 -24.08
CA PHE A 67 9.24 -5.49 -23.56
C PHE A 67 10.40 -6.07 -24.39
N SER A 68 11.53 -5.36 -24.43
CA SER A 68 12.71 -5.79 -25.20
C SER A 68 13.81 -6.44 -24.35
N SER A 69 13.75 -6.29 -23.03
CA SER A 69 14.70 -6.87 -22.06
C SER A 69 14.08 -6.99 -20.67
N ASN A 70 14.67 -7.79 -19.79
CA ASN A 70 14.25 -7.92 -18.39
C ASN A 70 14.40 -6.59 -17.63
N LYS A 71 15.37 -5.76 -18.01
CA LYS A 71 15.50 -4.37 -17.52
C LYS A 71 14.28 -3.53 -17.88
N ASP A 72 13.86 -3.54 -19.15
CA ASP A 72 12.65 -2.84 -19.60
C ASP A 72 11.41 -3.37 -18.86
N LEU A 73 11.27 -4.69 -18.75
CA LEU A 73 10.18 -5.32 -18.00
C LEU A 73 10.14 -4.85 -16.54
N PHE A 74 11.27 -4.87 -15.84
CA PHE A 74 11.36 -4.40 -14.45
C PHE A 74 10.87 -2.95 -14.32
N MET A 75 11.36 -2.06 -15.18
CA MET A 75 10.97 -0.65 -15.18
C MET A 75 9.47 -0.46 -15.43
N ARG A 76 8.88 -1.27 -16.32
CA ARG A 76 7.44 -1.24 -16.60
C ARG A 76 6.59 -1.77 -15.47
N LEU A 77 7.09 -2.75 -14.71
CA LEU A 77 6.44 -3.32 -13.52
C LEU A 77 6.64 -2.47 -12.26
N CYS A 78 7.63 -1.58 -12.22
CA CYS A 78 7.71 -0.52 -11.21
C CYS A 78 6.59 0.53 -11.35
N THR A 79 5.95 0.60 -12.51
CA THR A 79 4.75 1.42 -12.72
C THR A 79 3.51 0.59 -12.39
N PRO A 80 2.52 1.13 -11.65
CA PRO A 80 1.30 0.40 -11.30
C PRO A 80 0.57 -0.19 -12.53
N ARG A 81 0.25 -1.48 -12.50
CA ARG A 81 -0.46 -2.22 -13.56
C ARG A 81 -1.71 -2.91 -13.04
N LEU A 82 -2.80 -2.80 -13.78
CA LEU A 82 -4.03 -3.53 -13.49
C LEU A 82 -3.87 -5.03 -13.81
N ILE A 83 -4.30 -5.86 -12.89
CA ILE A 83 -4.33 -7.32 -13.00
C ILE A 83 -5.71 -7.86 -12.58
N ASP A 84 -5.95 -9.15 -12.81
CA ASP A 84 -7.15 -9.88 -12.36
C ASP A 84 -8.47 -9.23 -12.83
N GLY A 85 -8.55 -8.91 -14.12
CA GLY A 85 -9.72 -8.24 -14.69
C GLY A 85 -9.91 -6.81 -14.20
N GLY A 86 -8.83 -6.16 -13.77
CA GLY A 86 -8.83 -4.75 -13.34
C GLY A 86 -9.28 -4.56 -11.90
N ARG A 87 -9.29 -5.63 -11.10
CA ARG A 87 -9.74 -5.58 -9.71
C ARG A 87 -8.59 -5.43 -8.71
N LYS A 88 -7.35 -5.67 -9.15
CA LYS A 88 -6.15 -5.41 -8.36
C LYS A 88 -5.13 -4.65 -9.20
N ILE A 89 -4.22 -3.97 -8.53
CA ILE A 89 -3.07 -3.31 -9.14
C ILE A 89 -1.81 -3.92 -8.57
N PHE A 90 -0.84 -4.19 -9.42
CA PHE A 90 0.48 -4.68 -9.05
C PHE A 90 1.55 -3.65 -9.40
N SER A 91 2.56 -3.53 -8.54
CA SER A 91 3.82 -2.88 -8.88
C SER A 91 4.99 -3.46 -8.09
N ILE A 92 6.21 -3.13 -8.52
CA ILE A 92 7.44 -3.44 -7.78
C ILE A 92 7.99 -2.18 -7.12
N GLU A 93 8.32 -2.26 -5.84
CA GLU A 93 9.08 -1.21 -5.16
C GLU A 93 10.50 -1.12 -5.71
N LYS A 94 10.84 0.01 -6.33
CA LYS A 94 12.09 0.21 -7.09
C LYS A 94 13.36 -0.13 -6.31
N SER A 95 13.42 0.19 -5.03
CA SER A 95 14.61 0.03 -4.20
C SER A 95 14.75 -1.40 -3.67
N ALA A 96 13.69 -1.91 -3.04
CA ALA A 96 13.74 -3.18 -2.32
C ALA A 96 13.29 -4.39 -3.16
N ARG A 97 12.82 -4.17 -4.41
CA ARG A 97 12.29 -5.20 -5.32
C ARG A 97 11.07 -5.95 -4.78
N ASN A 98 10.46 -5.41 -3.74
CA ASN A 98 9.34 -6.05 -3.09
C ASN A 98 8.04 -5.77 -3.85
N LYS A 99 7.14 -6.76 -3.85
CA LYS A 99 5.85 -6.68 -4.52
C LYS A 99 4.92 -5.73 -3.76
N CYS A 100 4.26 -4.83 -4.47
CA CYS A 100 3.20 -3.97 -3.95
C CYS A 100 1.87 -4.34 -4.62
N TYR A 101 0.79 -4.32 -3.84
CA TYR A 101 -0.55 -4.59 -4.35
C TYR A 101 -1.55 -3.55 -3.89
N VAL A 102 -2.49 -3.20 -4.76
CA VAL A 102 -3.73 -2.51 -4.37
C VAL A 102 -4.90 -3.41 -4.70
N VAL A 103 -5.71 -3.72 -3.70
CA VAL A 103 -6.97 -4.44 -3.86
C VAL A 103 -8.08 -3.41 -4.00
N GLY A 104 -8.72 -3.35 -5.17
CA GLY A 104 -9.76 -2.37 -5.45
C GLY A 104 -11.02 -2.60 -4.62
N ALA A 105 -11.84 -1.56 -4.45
CA ALA A 105 -13.06 -1.61 -3.64
C ALA A 105 -14.01 -2.75 -4.02
N ARG A 106 -14.06 -3.13 -5.30
CA ARG A 106 -14.86 -4.26 -5.82
C ARG A 106 -14.45 -5.63 -5.27
N GLU A 107 -13.23 -5.78 -4.75
CA GLU A 107 -12.73 -7.01 -4.11
C GLU A 107 -12.77 -6.94 -2.58
N LEU A 108 -13.24 -5.81 -2.03
CA LEU A 108 -13.40 -5.66 -0.59
C LEU A 108 -14.76 -6.18 -0.13
N SER A 109 -14.79 -6.72 1.08
CA SER A 109 -16.02 -7.00 1.82
C SER A 109 -16.50 -5.70 2.47
N ILE A 110 -17.45 -5.03 1.82
CA ILE A 110 -18.10 -3.81 2.31
C ILE A 110 -19.53 -4.14 2.72
N THR A 111 -19.88 -3.91 3.98
CA THR A 111 -21.21 -4.24 4.51
C THR A 111 -22.30 -3.44 3.80
N TRP A 112 -23.30 -4.16 3.30
CA TRP A 112 -24.42 -3.66 2.49
C TRP A 112 -24.05 -2.96 1.17
N ALA A 113 -22.87 -3.20 0.60
CA ALA A 113 -22.43 -2.57 -0.65
C ALA A 113 -23.29 -2.86 -1.90
N THR A 114 -24.17 -3.86 -1.84
CA THR A 114 -25.15 -4.14 -2.90
C THR A 114 -26.42 -3.31 -2.77
N ASN A 115 -26.63 -2.61 -1.66
CA ASN A 115 -27.81 -1.79 -1.43
C ASN A 115 -27.57 -0.34 -1.92
N PRO A 116 -28.27 0.13 -2.97
CA PRO A 116 -28.08 1.46 -3.56
C PRO A 116 -28.56 2.61 -2.66
N LEU A 117 -29.28 2.32 -1.58
CA LEU A 117 -29.62 3.31 -0.55
C LEU A 117 -28.39 3.69 0.29
N TYR A 118 -27.44 2.77 0.43
CA TYR A 118 -26.27 2.92 1.31
C TYR A 118 -24.99 3.17 0.53
N TRP A 119 -24.79 2.49 -0.60
CA TRP A 119 -23.56 2.60 -1.39
C TRP A 119 -23.89 2.83 -2.87
N ILE A 120 -23.09 3.66 -3.52
CA ILE A 120 -23.11 3.84 -4.98
C ILE A 120 -21.76 3.41 -5.52
N TRP A 121 -21.79 2.63 -6.60
CA TRP A 121 -20.62 2.34 -7.40
C TRP A 121 -20.59 3.31 -8.57
N THR A 122 -19.51 4.08 -8.67
CA THR A 122 -19.40 5.14 -9.68
C THR A 122 -18.00 5.20 -10.24
N PRO A 123 -17.82 5.52 -11.54
CA PRO A 123 -16.54 5.97 -12.04
C PRO A 123 -16.13 7.26 -11.33
N LEU A 124 -14.83 7.43 -11.09
CA LEU A 124 -14.28 8.65 -10.50
C LEU A 124 -13.00 9.06 -11.22
N HIS A 125 -12.95 10.30 -11.69
CA HIS A 125 -11.75 10.86 -12.30
C HIS A 125 -10.59 10.87 -11.30
N GLY A 126 -9.43 10.41 -11.75
CA GLY A 126 -8.24 10.26 -10.89
C GLY A 126 -8.27 9.03 -9.99
N SER A 127 -9.24 8.12 -10.15
CA SER A 127 -9.12 6.76 -9.61
C SER A 127 -8.27 5.88 -10.53
N ARG A 128 -7.57 4.93 -9.89
CA ARG A 128 -6.80 3.88 -10.56
C ARG A 128 -7.67 2.68 -10.97
N PHE A 129 -8.90 2.60 -10.47
CA PHE A 129 -9.89 1.57 -10.79
C PHE A 129 -11.03 2.14 -11.63
N ALA A 130 -11.76 1.27 -12.33
CA ALA A 130 -12.90 1.67 -13.15
C ALA A 130 -14.05 2.26 -12.31
N GLU A 131 -14.22 1.76 -11.09
CA GLU A 131 -15.27 2.19 -10.16
C GLU A 131 -14.71 2.26 -8.74
N VAL A 132 -15.27 3.19 -7.97
CA VAL A 132 -15.06 3.34 -6.52
C VAL A 132 -16.39 3.15 -5.79
N ALA A 133 -16.34 2.86 -4.50
CA ALA A 133 -17.53 2.79 -3.65
C ALA A 133 -17.74 4.11 -2.90
N GLU A 134 -18.79 4.85 -3.22
CA GLU A 134 -19.20 6.04 -2.47
C GLU A 134 -20.29 5.67 -1.46
N LEU A 135 -20.01 5.94 -0.19
CA LEU A 135 -20.96 5.84 0.89
C LEU A 135 -22.00 6.96 0.81
N ARG A 136 -23.29 6.61 0.66
CA ARG A 136 -24.39 7.58 0.76
C ARG A 136 -24.69 7.93 2.20
N THR A 137 -25.14 6.93 2.98
CA THR A 137 -25.52 7.09 4.38
C THR A 137 -25.60 5.73 5.06
N ILE A 138 -24.94 5.53 6.20
CA ILE A 138 -25.11 4.35 7.08
C ILE A 138 -24.87 4.73 8.55
N TRP A 139 -25.38 3.92 9.48
CA TRP A 139 -24.95 3.96 10.89
C TRP A 139 -23.86 2.92 11.21
N TRP A 140 -23.81 1.82 10.46
CA TRP A 140 -22.84 0.72 10.63
C TRP A 140 -21.85 0.68 9.48
N LEU A 141 -20.62 1.14 9.70
CA LEU A 141 -19.56 1.12 8.68
C LEU A 141 -18.61 -0.05 8.93
N GLU A 142 -18.42 -0.92 7.94
CA GLU A 142 -17.45 -2.00 7.99
C GLU A 142 -16.91 -2.28 6.58
N ILE A 143 -15.61 -2.09 6.41
CA ILE A 143 -14.86 -2.32 5.18
C ILE A 143 -13.70 -3.24 5.53
N CYS A 144 -13.66 -4.42 4.92
CA CYS A 144 -12.59 -5.38 5.12
C CYS A 144 -12.01 -5.86 3.79
N GLY A 145 -10.70 -6.09 3.76
CA GLY A 145 -10.02 -6.79 2.67
C GLY A 145 -9.27 -8.00 3.20
N THR A 146 -9.14 -9.01 2.34
CA THR A 146 -8.38 -10.22 2.60
C THR A 146 -7.35 -10.40 1.49
N VAL A 147 -6.13 -10.75 1.86
CA VAL A 147 -5.10 -11.20 0.91
C VAL A 147 -4.34 -12.40 1.47
N ASN A 148 -3.87 -13.27 0.59
CA ASN A 148 -2.98 -14.36 0.95
C ASN A 148 -1.52 -13.87 0.94
N THR A 149 -0.73 -14.22 1.95
CA THR A 149 0.68 -13.80 2.08
C THR A 149 1.59 -14.29 0.94
N GLN A 150 1.24 -15.37 0.24
CA GLN A 150 2.02 -15.92 -0.87
C GLN A 150 2.11 -14.98 -2.07
N ILE A 151 1.15 -14.06 -2.24
CA ILE A 151 1.22 -13.09 -3.34
C ILE A 151 2.28 -12.01 -3.07
N LEU A 152 2.69 -11.83 -1.82
CA LEU A 152 3.63 -10.80 -1.37
C LEU A 152 5.06 -11.32 -1.34
N SER A 153 6.05 -10.42 -1.32
CA SER A 153 7.45 -10.83 -1.13
C SER A 153 7.66 -11.34 0.31
N PRO A 154 8.36 -12.46 0.52
CA PRO A 154 8.69 -12.96 1.86
C PRO A 154 9.75 -12.07 2.53
N LYS A 155 10.01 -12.34 3.81
CA LYS A 155 11.00 -11.65 4.65
C LYS A 155 10.87 -10.13 4.65
N THR A 156 9.64 -9.63 4.57
CA THR A 156 9.35 -8.21 4.39
C THR A 156 8.24 -7.79 5.34
N VAL A 157 8.40 -6.63 5.97
CA VAL A 157 7.33 -6.00 6.75
C VAL A 157 6.43 -5.23 5.79
N TYR A 158 5.13 -5.53 5.80
CA TYR A 158 4.13 -4.82 5.02
C TYR A 158 3.29 -3.93 5.91
N VAL A 159 2.82 -2.82 5.34
CA VAL A 159 1.80 -1.96 5.93
C VAL A 159 0.61 -1.94 4.97
N ALA A 160 -0.60 -2.03 5.53
CA ALA A 160 -1.85 -1.93 4.77
C ALA A 160 -2.46 -0.55 4.97
N TYR A 161 -2.83 0.10 3.87
CA TYR A 161 -3.47 1.42 3.87
C TYR A 161 -4.81 1.35 3.14
N LEU A 162 -5.89 1.75 3.80
CA LEU A 162 -7.16 2.03 3.12
C LEU A 162 -7.03 3.37 2.38
N ILE A 163 -7.33 3.37 1.08
CA ILE A 163 -7.22 4.53 0.21
C ILE A 163 -8.61 5.12 0.00
N VAL A 164 -8.81 6.35 0.47
CA VAL A 164 -10.13 7.01 0.48
C VAL A 164 -10.09 8.45 0.02
N LYS A 165 -11.27 8.97 -0.32
CA LYS A 165 -11.56 10.40 -0.47
C LYS A 165 -12.83 10.72 0.33
N PHE A 166 -13.04 12.01 0.58
CA PHE A 166 -14.29 12.49 1.15
C PHE A 166 -15.01 13.32 0.08
N ALA A 167 -16.28 12.99 -0.17
CA ALA A 167 -17.14 13.83 -0.99
C ALA A 167 -17.33 15.20 -0.33
N GLY A 168 -17.56 16.26 -1.10
CA GLY A 168 -17.81 17.60 -0.55
C GLY A 168 -19.03 17.69 0.38
N ARG A 169 -19.93 16.70 0.30
CA ARG A 169 -21.11 16.52 1.15
C ARG A 169 -20.90 15.54 2.31
N ALA A 170 -19.67 15.15 2.61
CA ALA A 170 -19.39 14.18 3.67
C ALA A 170 -19.82 14.71 5.04
N TYR A 171 -20.33 13.82 5.89
CA TYR A 171 -20.81 14.14 7.23
C TYR A 171 -20.71 12.94 8.17
N GLY A 172 -20.64 13.18 9.48
CA GLY A 172 -20.71 12.17 10.53
C GLY A 172 -19.44 11.31 10.71
N LEU A 173 -18.55 11.26 9.72
CA LEU A 173 -17.35 10.40 9.72
C LEU A 173 -16.31 10.77 10.80
N ASP A 174 -16.34 12.00 11.31
CA ASP A 174 -15.45 12.51 12.35
C ASP A 174 -16.08 12.52 13.75
N THR A 175 -17.33 12.06 13.89
CA THR A 175 -18.07 12.12 15.16
C THR A 175 -17.55 11.09 16.16
N HIS A 176 -17.21 9.89 15.69
CA HIS A 176 -16.65 8.82 16.52
C HIS A 176 -15.39 8.25 15.87
N PRO A 177 -14.44 7.72 16.66
CA PRO A 177 -13.30 7.04 16.07
C PRO A 177 -13.75 5.75 15.39
N SER A 178 -13.21 5.51 14.20
CA SER A 178 -13.22 4.23 13.53
C SER A 178 -12.13 3.33 14.11
N GLU A 179 -12.46 2.07 14.36
CA GLU A 179 -11.50 1.02 14.70
C GLU A 179 -10.82 0.52 13.43
N VAL A 180 -9.49 0.43 13.47
CA VAL A 180 -8.69 -0.20 12.43
C VAL A 180 -8.06 -1.47 12.97
N SER A 181 -7.92 -2.49 12.13
CA SER A 181 -7.29 -3.73 12.55
C SER A 181 -6.63 -4.46 11.40
N LEU A 182 -5.55 -5.17 11.72
CA LEU A 182 -4.89 -6.09 10.81
C LEU A 182 -4.63 -7.41 11.55
N GLN A 183 -5.07 -8.51 10.97
CA GLN A 183 -4.91 -9.87 11.51
C GLN A 183 -4.13 -10.74 10.53
N VAL A 184 -3.14 -11.48 11.05
CA VAL A 184 -2.40 -12.51 10.31
C VAL A 184 -2.34 -13.77 11.16
N GLY A 185 -3.05 -14.82 10.72
CA GLY A 185 -3.27 -16.01 11.56
C GLY A 185 -3.90 -15.63 12.91
N ASN A 186 -3.21 -15.95 14.00
CA ASN A 186 -3.69 -15.68 15.37
C ASN A 186 -3.24 -14.32 15.93
N VAL A 187 -2.40 -13.58 15.21
CA VAL A 187 -1.88 -12.28 15.67
C VAL A 187 -2.77 -11.18 15.10
N THR A 188 -3.26 -10.30 15.96
CA THR A 188 -4.08 -9.15 15.57
C THR A 188 -3.50 -7.86 16.14
N SER A 189 -3.35 -6.87 15.28
CA SER A 189 -3.09 -5.48 15.65
C SER A 189 -4.39 -4.69 15.52
N GLN A 190 -4.64 -3.78 16.46
CA GLN A 190 -5.82 -2.92 16.47
C GLN A 190 -5.43 -1.49 16.85
N GLY A 191 -6.17 -0.53 16.32
CA GLY A 191 -5.99 0.89 16.57
C GLY A 191 -7.29 1.66 16.36
N GLN A 192 -7.22 2.97 16.53
CA GLN A 192 -8.35 3.88 16.31
C GLN A 192 -7.92 5.10 15.50
N VAL A 193 -8.80 5.55 14.61
CA VAL A 193 -8.57 6.68 13.72
C VAL A 193 -9.84 7.52 13.58
N TYR A 194 -9.70 8.84 13.51
CA TYR A 194 -10.83 9.75 13.22
C TYR A 194 -10.83 10.08 11.74
N LEU A 195 -11.94 9.81 11.04
CA LEU A 195 -12.09 10.09 9.60
C LEU A 195 -12.46 11.56 9.38
N SER A 196 -11.57 12.47 9.76
CA SER A 196 -11.77 13.91 9.58
C SER A 196 -11.18 14.41 8.26
N HIS A 197 -12.00 15.10 7.48
CA HIS A 197 -11.58 15.86 6.31
C HIS A 197 -10.67 17.04 6.66
N GLN A 198 -10.62 17.47 7.93
CA GLN A 198 -9.90 18.67 8.39
C GLN A 198 -8.83 18.34 9.44
N ALA A 199 -7.87 17.49 9.10
CA ALA A 199 -6.69 17.27 9.95
C ALA A 199 -5.94 18.59 10.30
N LYS A 200 -6.06 19.64 9.47
CA LYS A 200 -5.44 20.95 9.71
C LYS A 200 -6.15 21.83 10.73
N LYS A 201 -7.46 21.66 10.98
CA LYS A 201 -8.21 22.57 11.88
C LYS A 201 -8.15 22.13 13.34
N HIS A 202 -8.16 20.82 13.58
CA HIS A 202 -8.04 20.27 14.94
C HIS A 202 -6.64 20.39 15.56
N ALA A 203 -5.57 20.54 14.77
CA ALA A 203 -4.24 20.81 15.30
C ALA A 203 -4.14 22.22 15.91
N LEU A 204 -4.80 23.21 15.30
CA LEU A 204 -4.85 24.58 15.79
C LEU A 204 -5.83 24.73 16.96
N GLU A 205 -6.99 24.08 16.90
CA GLU A 205 -7.98 24.13 17.99
C GLU A 205 -7.50 23.40 19.25
N ASN A 206 -6.79 22.26 19.12
CA ASN A 206 -6.20 21.58 20.28
C ASN A 206 -5.07 22.36 20.94
N ALA A 207 -4.32 23.20 20.20
CA ALA A 207 -3.32 24.09 20.81
C ALA A 207 -3.98 25.14 21.73
N HIS A 208 -5.18 25.62 21.37
CA HIS A 208 -5.95 26.54 22.21
C HIS A 208 -6.64 25.84 23.38
N SER A 209 -7.17 24.63 23.20
CA SER A 209 -7.84 23.86 24.27
C SER A 209 -6.89 23.27 25.32
N LEU A 210 -5.66 22.90 24.93
CA LEU A 210 -4.65 22.36 25.86
C LEU A 210 -4.08 23.42 26.83
N SER A 211 -4.27 24.70 26.54
CA SER A 211 -3.91 25.79 27.48
C SER A 211 -4.90 25.95 28.63
N ARG A 212 -6.16 25.46 28.51
CA ARG A 212 -7.20 25.60 29.54
C ARG A 212 -7.39 24.40 30.47
N LEU A 213 -6.87 23.23 30.12
CA LEU A 213 -7.10 21.99 30.89
C LEU A 213 -5.92 21.53 31.76
N LYS A 214 -4.89 22.38 31.97
CA LYS A 214 -3.85 22.12 32.98
C LYS A 214 -4.29 22.42 34.43
N ALA A 215 -5.60 22.40 34.70
CA ALA A 215 -6.14 22.37 36.04
C ALA A 215 -7.22 21.29 36.12
N SER A 216 -6.91 20.24 36.87
CA SER A 216 -7.80 19.16 37.29
C SER A 216 -7.76 17.85 36.47
N SER A 217 -7.65 16.77 37.23
CA SER A 217 -7.96 15.36 36.91
C SER A 217 -6.84 14.49 36.30
N ARG A 218 -6.09 13.87 37.21
CA ARG A 218 -5.42 12.58 37.03
C ARG A 218 -6.45 11.53 36.60
N SER A 219 -6.43 11.13 35.34
CA SER A 219 -6.88 9.80 34.91
C SER A 219 -5.87 9.24 33.92
N LYS A 220 -5.40 8.01 34.17
CA LYS A 220 -4.47 7.29 33.30
C LYS A 220 -5.17 6.96 31.99
N ALA A 221 -5.01 7.82 30.98
CA ALA A 221 -5.42 7.51 29.62
C ALA A 221 -4.41 6.53 29.00
N TYR A 222 -4.92 5.40 28.50
CA TYR A 222 -4.19 4.54 27.58
C TYR A 222 -3.69 5.40 26.42
N GLN A 223 -2.38 5.50 26.28
CA GLN A 223 -1.71 6.26 25.25
C GLN A 223 -1.67 5.41 23.98
N GLY A 224 -2.84 5.20 23.36
CA GLY A 224 -2.93 4.66 22.01
C GLY A 224 -2.38 5.69 21.05
N GLU A 225 -1.30 5.36 20.34
CA GLU A 225 -0.79 6.19 19.24
C GLU A 225 -1.96 6.50 18.29
N ARG A 226 -2.24 7.78 18.10
CA ARG A 226 -3.23 8.23 17.10
C ARG A 226 -2.66 7.86 15.73
N GLN A 227 -3.18 6.81 15.10
CA GLN A 227 -2.79 6.44 13.75
C GLN A 227 -3.10 7.62 12.81
N ALA A 228 -2.10 8.10 12.09
CA ALA A 228 -2.18 9.30 11.28
C ALA A 228 -2.88 9.01 9.94
N ILE A 229 -3.82 9.87 9.58
CA ILE A 229 -4.32 9.98 8.20
C ILE A 229 -3.34 10.84 7.41
N CYS A 230 -2.96 10.40 6.21
CA CYS A 230 -2.00 11.12 5.36
C CYS A 230 -2.59 11.42 3.98
N GLU A 231 -2.49 12.67 3.52
CA GLU A 231 -2.89 13.06 2.16
C GLU A 231 -1.75 12.77 1.18
N ARG A 232 -2.08 12.08 0.09
CA ARG A 232 -1.18 11.77 -1.02
C ARG A 232 -1.10 12.95 -2.00
N ARG A 233 -0.07 12.94 -2.85
CA ARG A 233 0.10 13.96 -3.91
C ARG A 233 -1.01 13.97 -4.95
N ASP A 234 -1.75 12.86 -5.09
CA ASP A 234 -2.89 12.70 -6.01
C ASP A 234 -4.25 13.06 -5.37
N GLY A 235 -4.22 13.60 -4.15
CA GLY A 235 -5.40 14.01 -3.38
C GLY A 235 -6.19 12.85 -2.76
N TRP A 236 -5.70 11.61 -2.86
CA TRP A 236 -6.23 10.50 -2.07
C TRP A 236 -5.68 10.54 -0.64
N ILE A 237 -6.38 9.88 0.26
CA ILE A 237 -6.05 9.83 1.68
C ILE A 237 -5.71 8.39 2.06
N GLU A 238 -4.60 8.20 2.76
CA GLU A 238 -4.14 6.92 3.31
C GLU A 238 -4.54 6.82 4.78
N ILE A 239 -5.26 5.76 5.12
CA ILE A 239 -5.56 5.36 6.51
C ILE A 239 -4.83 4.06 6.79
N GLU A 240 -3.86 4.09 7.71
CA GLU A 240 -3.13 2.88 8.10
C GLU A 240 -4.06 1.91 8.86
N LEU A 241 -4.16 0.68 8.35
CA LEU A 241 -4.94 -0.40 8.97
C LEU A 241 -4.09 -1.28 9.91
N GLY A 242 -2.77 -1.22 9.76
CA GLY A 242 -1.78 -1.94 10.56
C GLY A 242 -0.62 -2.45 9.71
N SER A 243 0.32 -3.13 10.37
CA SER A 243 1.49 -3.74 9.72
C SER A 243 1.74 -5.16 10.19
N PHE A 244 2.42 -5.95 9.36
CA PHE A 244 2.79 -7.34 9.67
C PHE A 244 4.07 -7.75 8.95
N TYR A 245 4.75 -8.77 9.48
CA TYR A 245 5.89 -9.39 8.82
C TYR A 245 5.46 -10.62 8.03
N ASN A 246 5.79 -10.65 6.74
CA ASN A 246 5.60 -11.84 5.90
C ASN A 246 6.83 -12.73 6.00
N ASP A 247 6.72 -13.86 6.70
CA ASP A 247 7.78 -14.86 6.84
C ASP A 247 7.87 -15.83 5.64
N GLY A 248 6.95 -15.73 4.67
CA GLY A 248 6.84 -16.64 3.52
C GLY A 248 5.93 -17.85 3.75
N SER A 249 5.31 -17.97 4.93
CA SER A 249 4.28 -18.98 5.19
C SER A 249 2.96 -18.66 4.46
N ASP A 250 2.14 -19.67 4.23
CA ASP A 250 0.80 -19.52 3.64
C ASP A 250 -0.21 -19.13 4.74
N LYS A 251 -0.53 -17.84 4.80
CA LYS A 251 -1.43 -17.26 5.79
C LYS A 251 -2.37 -16.27 5.12
N GLU A 252 -3.55 -16.12 5.69
CA GLU A 252 -4.47 -15.05 5.32
C GLU A 252 -4.20 -13.80 6.16
N VAL A 253 -4.18 -12.65 5.49
CA VAL A 253 -4.10 -11.32 6.08
C VAL A 253 -5.47 -10.66 5.93
N LYS A 254 -6.12 -10.36 7.06
CA LYS A 254 -7.39 -9.64 7.10
C LYS A 254 -7.16 -8.22 7.60
N MET A 255 -7.61 -7.24 6.84
CA MET A 255 -7.42 -5.81 7.11
C MET A 255 -8.78 -5.14 7.14
N CYS A 256 -9.13 -4.42 8.21
CA CYS A 256 -10.46 -3.86 8.38
C CYS A 256 -10.45 -2.45 8.95
N LEU A 257 -11.43 -1.66 8.51
CA LEU A 257 -11.89 -0.44 9.16
C LEU A 257 -13.35 -0.60 9.58
N LYS A 258 -13.67 -0.28 10.83
CA LYS A 258 -15.00 -0.50 11.42
C LYS A 258 -15.44 0.70 12.26
N GLU A 259 -16.69 1.08 12.09
CA GLU A 259 -17.37 2.03 12.97
C GLU A 259 -18.81 1.58 13.17
N VAL A 260 -18.96 0.62 14.09
CA VAL A 260 -20.21 -0.13 14.31
C VAL A 260 -20.87 0.18 15.66
N LYS A 261 -20.17 0.92 16.52
CA LYS A 261 -20.62 1.24 17.90
C LYS A 261 -21.47 2.50 17.97
N GLY A 262 -21.41 3.37 16.96
CA GLY A 262 -22.18 4.61 16.90
C GLY A 262 -23.57 4.39 16.29
N GLN A 263 -24.59 5.10 16.79
CA GLN A 263 -25.95 5.12 16.22
C GLN A 263 -26.18 6.33 15.28
N HIS A 264 -25.15 7.14 15.03
CA HIS A 264 -25.26 8.31 14.17
C HIS A 264 -25.11 7.93 12.69
N LEU A 265 -25.77 8.69 11.83
CA LEU A 265 -25.61 8.55 10.39
C LEU A 265 -24.31 9.21 9.93
N LYS A 266 -23.63 8.56 8.99
CA LYS A 266 -22.45 9.10 8.31
C LYS A 266 -22.50 8.81 6.82
N GLY A 267 -21.89 9.68 6.04
CA GLY A 267 -21.97 9.65 4.58
C GLY A 267 -20.80 10.34 3.90
N GLY A 268 -20.62 10.08 2.60
CA GLY A 268 -19.64 10.73 1.74
C GLY A 268 -18.22 10.17 1.78
N LEU A 269 -18.00 8.98 2.38
CA LEU A 269 -16.72 8.28 2.26
C LEU A 269 -16.61 7.62 0.88
N ILE A 270 -15.55 7.91 0.14
CA ILE A 270 -15.27 7.30 -1.17
C ILE A 270 -14.10 6.34 -1.00
N VAL A 271 -14.30 5.06 -1.29
CA VAL A 271 -13.30 4.01 -1.11
C VAL A 271 -12.76 3.58 -2.47
N GLU A 272 -11.44 3.69 -2.65
CA GLU A 272 -10.77 3.17 -3.84
C GLU A 272 -10.31 1.72 -3.65
N GLY A 273 -9.76 1.39 -2.48
CA GLY A 273 -9.18 0.08 -2.23
C GLY A 273 -8.26 0.04 -1.01
N ILE A 274 -7.57 -1.08 -0.82
CA ILE A 274 -6.53 -1.27 0.20
C ILE A 274 -5.19 -1.50 -0.49
N GLU A 275 -4.19 -0.69 -0.16
CA GLU A 275 -2.82 -0.78 -0.66
C GLU A 275 -1.93 -1.48 0.37
N LEU A 276 -1.31 -2.60 -0.03
CA LEU A 276 -0.25 -3.27 0.71
C LEU A 276 1.09 -2.89 0.09
N ARG A 277 1.93 -2.21 0.87
CA ARG A 277 3.28 -1.87 0.46
C ARG A 277 4.30 -2.23 1.54
N PRO A 278 5.55 -2.55 1.14
CA PRO A 278 6.65 -2.74 2.07
C PRO A 278 6.83 -1.51 2.95
N LYS A 279 7.12 -1.73 4.23
CA LYS A 279 7.53 -0.68 5.15
C LYS A 279 8.96 -0.30 4.79
N SER A 280 9.16 0.94 4.33
CA SER A 280 10.50 1.45 4.09
C SER A 280 11.31 1.39 5.38
N VAL A 281 12.42 0.66 5.36
CA VAL A 281 13.45 0.76 6.38
C VAL A 281 14.31 1.93 5.94
N LEU A 282 14.11 3.09 6.56
CA LEU A 282 15.00 4.25 6.40
C LEU A 282 16.38 3.95 6.97
#